data_AF-A0A0K8Q465-F1
#
_entry.id   AF-A0A0K8Q465-F1
#
_cell.length_a   1.000
_cell.length_b   1.000
_cell.length_c   1.000
_cell.angle_alpha   90.00
_cell.angle_beta   90.00
_cell.angle_gamma   90.00
#
_symmetry.space_group_name_H-M   'P 1'
#
loop_
_entity.id
_entity.type
_entity.pdbx_description
1 polymer ?
#
loop_
_entity_poly.entity_id
_entity_poly.type
_entity_poly.pdbx_seq_one_letter_code
_entity_poly.pdbx_strand_id
1 'polypeptide(L)'
;MKDITLGLVGVGRIGVMHARNIASLNSVLRPQGINVSLRLTDVAADHARTIAAELGAGFLPTVDSLLASGLDGLVIATGTGTHPPLIQAGVDAGIPVFCEKPVAMNVADSLPVLDYVRARGGTVQIGHQRRFDPATSRLSARSTPASWAGFIHCAP
;
A
#
# COMPACT_ATOMS: atom_id res chain seq x y z
N MET A 1 0.91 -22.47 11.36
CA MET A 1 1.55 -21.24 10.85
C MET A 1 0.60 -20.66 9.82
N LYS A 2 0.22 -19.39 9.92
CA LYS A 2 -0.65 -18.72 8.94
C LYS A 2 0.24 -18.07 7.89
N ASP A 3 0.09 -18.47 6.64
CA ASP A 3 0.78 -17.86 5.52
C ASP A 3 -0.06 -16.71 4.95
N ILE A 4 0.60 -15.59 4.64
CA ILE A 4 0.01 -14.40 4.01
C ILE A 4 0.87 -14.06 2.80
N THR A 5 0.26 -13.91 1.63
CA THR A 5 0.94 -13.55 0.38
C THR A 5 0.55 -12.14 -0.02
N LEU A 6 1.49 -11.20 0.02
CA LEU A 6 1.27 -9.83 -0.44
C LEU A 6 1.77 -9.66 -1.87
N GLY A 7 0.98 -8.98 -2.69
CA GLY A 7 1.38 -8.52 -4.02
C GLY A 7 1.87 -7.08 -3.99
N LEU A 8 2.94 -6.76 -4.72
CA LEU A 8 3.45 -5.40 -4.88
C LEU A 8 3.53 -5.04 -6.36
N VAL A 9 2.81 -3.98 -6.75
CA VAL A 9 2.91 -3.37 -8.08
C VAL A 9 3.74 -2.11 -7.98
N GLY A 10 4.85 -2.07 -8.73
CA GLY A 10 5.79 -0.96 -8.70
C GLY A 10 6.90 -1.19 -7.68
N VAL A 11 8.12 -1.41 -8.18
CA VAL A 11 9.36 -1.51 -7.42
C VAL A 11 10.32 -0.38 -7.80
N GLY A 12 9.80 0.84 -8.00
CA GLY A 12 10.62 2.05 -7.97
C GLY A 12 11.14 2.34 -6.56
N ARG A 13 11.67 3.55 -6.32
CA ARG A 13 12.26 3.93 -5.02
C ARG A 13 11.39 3.61 -3.80
N ILE A 14 10.11 4.00 -3.84
CA ILE A 14 9.16 3.77 -2.74
C ILE A 14 8.72 2.30 -2.69
N GLY A 15 8.52 1.67 -3.85
CA GLY A 15 8.21 0.24 -3.95
C GLY A 15 9.28 -0.65 -3.32
N VAL A 16 10.57 -0.40 -3.60
CA VAL A 16 11.68 -1.14 -2.97
C VAL A 16 11.70 -0.95 -1.45
N MET A 17 11.40 0.25 -0.96
CA MET A 17 11.28 0.50 0.47
C MET A 17 10.15 -0.33 1.10
N HIS A 18 8.97 -0.37 0.46
CA HIS A 18 7.87 -1.23 0.90
C HIS A 18 8.23 -2.71 0.84
N ALA A 19 8.87 -3.17 -0.24
CA ALA A 19 9.31 -4.57 -0.38
C ALA A 19 10.27 -4.99 0.76
N ARG A 20 11.25 -4.14 1.08
CA ARG A 20 12.19 -4.37 2.19
C ARG A 20 11.49 -4.36 3.55
N ASN A 21 10.56 -3.44 3.76
CA ASN A 21 9.78 -3.38 5.00
C ASN A 21 8.92 -4.63 5.16
N ILE A 22 8.23 -5.07 4.11
CA ILE A 22 7.42 -6.30 4.12
C ILE A 22 8.30 -7.52 4.44
N ALA A 23 9.46 -7.64 3.79
CA ALA A 23 10.39 -8.73 4.06
C ALA A 23 10.87 -8.74 5.52
N SER A 24 11.12 -7.57 6.11
CA SER A 24 11.58 -7.46 7.50
C SER A 24 10.50 -7.79 8.53
N LEU A 25 9.20 -7.67 8.20
CA LEU A 25 8.10 -8.04 9.09
C LEU A 25 8.18 -9.49 9.58
N ASN A 26 8.74 -10.39 8.78
CA ASN A 26 8.89 -11.80 9.15
C ASN A 26 9.73 -12.00 10.43
N SER A 27 10.67 -11.11 10.73
CA SER A 27 11.44 -11.17 11.98
C SER A 27 10.57 -11.01 13.24
N VAL A 28 9.45 -10.30 13.12
CA VAL A 28 8.51 -10.01 14.20
C VAL A 28 7.29 -10.94 14.16
N LEU A 29 6.84 -11.29 12.95
CA LEU A 29 5.59 -12.04 12.75
C LEU A 29 5.76 -13.56 12.80
N ARG A 30 6.92 -14.11 12.40
CA ARG A 30 7.16 -15.56 12.45
C ARG A 30 7.09 -16.14 13.87
N PRO A 31 7.66 -15.49 14.91
CA PRO A 31 7.46 -15.94 16.29
C PRO A 31 5.99 -15.95 16.73
N GLN A 32 5.14 -15.15 16.09
CA GLN A 32 3.69 -15.11 16.31
C GLN A 32 2.94 -16.12 15.43
N GLY A 33 3.66 -17.00 14.73
CA GLY A 33 3.09 -18.04 13.87
C GLY A 33 2.57 -17.52 12.52
N ILE A 34 2.97 -16.32 12.09
CA ILE A 34 2.58 -15.72 10.81
C ILE A 34 3.81 -15.62 9.90
N ASN A 35 3.69 -16.10 8.66
CA ASN A 35 4.73 -15.97 7.65
C ASN A 35 4.20 -15.17 6.47
N VAL A 36 4.91 -14.09 6.12
CA VAL A 36 4.56 -13.19 5.02
C VAL A 36 5.47 -13.48 3.84
N SER A 37 4.88 -13.83 2.70
CA SER A 37 5.58 -13.95 1.42
C SER A 37 5.25 -12.75 0.53
N LEU A 38 6.19 -12.38 -0.33
CA LEU A 38 6.05 -11.25 -1.25
C LEU A 38 6.09 -11.74 -2.68
N ARG A 39 5.18 -11.23 -3.49
CA ARG A 39 5.20 -11.33 -4.95
C ARG A 39 5.14 -9.94 -5.54
N LEU A 40 5.91 -9.67 -6.59
CA LEU A 40 6.04 -8.33 -7.14
C LEU A 40 6.03 -8.31 -8.66
N THR A 41 5.64 -7.17 -9.21
CA THR A 41 5.68 -6.87 -10.65
C THR A 41 6.04 -5.41 -10.88
N ASP A 42 6.72 -5.14 -11.99
CA ASP A 42 7.04 -3.79 -12.47
C ASP A 42 7.21 -3.84 -13.99
N VAL A 43 6.94 -2.71 -14.66
CA VAL A 43 7.20 -2.55 -16.09
C VAL A 43 8.70 -2.67 -16.42
N ALA A 44 9.58 -2.30 -15.48
CA ALA A 44 11.01 -2.53 -15.54
C ALA A 44 11.36 -3.95 -15.05
N ALA A 45 11.05 -4.95 -15.87
CA ALA A 45 11.14 -6.37 -15.50
C ALA A 45 12.51 -6.81 -14.94
N ASP A 46 13.63 -6.36 -15.54
CA ASP A 46 14.97 -6.74 -15.08
C ASP A 46 15.30 -6.17 -13.69
N HIS A 47 14.84 -4.95 -13.42
CA HIS A 47 14.97 -4.34 -12.09
C HIS A 47 14.13 -5.12 -11.07
N ALA A 48 12.88 -5.44 -11.41
CA ALA A 48 11.99 -6.22 -10.55
C ALA A 48 12.55 -7.61 -10.25
N ARG A 49 13.11 -8.31 -11.24
CA ARG A 49 13.76 -9.62 -11.03
C ARG A 49 14.94 -9.52 -10.07
N THR A 50 15.76 -8.50 -10.20
CA THR A 50 16.90 -8.25 -9.30
C THR A 50 16.41 -8.07 -7.85
N ILE A 51 15.44 -7.18 -7.63
CA ILE A 51 14.88 -6.92 -6.30
C ILE A 51 14.18 -8.17 -5.73
N ALA A 52 13.46 -8.92 -6.56
CA ALA A 52 12.82 -10.15 -6.14
C ALA A 52 13.84 -11.19 -5.66
N ALA A 53 14.94 -11.38 -6.40
CA ALA A 53 16.01 -12.28 -6.01
C ALA A 53 16.71 -11.83 -4.72
N GLU A 54 17.01 -10.54 -4.56
CA GLU A 54 17.61 -9.97 -3.34
C GLU A 54 16.76 -10.22 -2.09
N LEU A 55 15.43 -10.18 -2.23
CA LEU A 55 14.49 -10.28 -1.10
C LEU A 55 13.87 -11.67 -0.93
N GLY A 56 14.19 -12.64 -1.79
CA GLY A 56 13.53 -13.94 -1.83
C GLY A 56 12.03 -13.86 -2.16
N ALA A 57 11.62 -12.85 -2.91
CA ALA A 57 10.24 -12.64 -3.39
C ALA A 57 10.00 -13.31 -4.75
N GLY A 58 8.74 -13.55 -5.11
CA GLY A 58 8.36 -14.03 -6.43
C GLY A 58 8.18 -12.88 -7.43
N PHE A 59 8.80 -12.95 -8.61
CA PHE A 59 8.55 -12.01 -9.71
C PHE A 59 7.48 -12.55 -10.66
N LEU A 60 6.44 -11.75 -10.94
CA LEU A 60 5.47 -12.02 -12.01
C LEU A 60 5.55 -10.93 -13.10
N PRO A 61 5.39 -11.29 -14.39
CA PRO A 61 5.64 -10.38 -15.50
C PRO A 61 4.56 -9.31 -15.70
N THR A 62 3.35 -9.50 -15.17
CA THR A 62 2.23 -8.58 -15.35
C THR A 62 1.41 -8.44 -14.08
N VAL A 63 0.63 -7.36 -14.00
CA VAL A 63 -0.35 -7.17 -12.91
C VAL A 63 -1.39 -8.28 -12.90
N ASP A 64 -1.89 -8.70 -14.06
CA ASP A 64 -2.89 -9.77 -14.16
C ASP A 64 -2.35 -11.11 -13.63
N SER A 65 -1.12 -11.47 -14.01
CA SER A 65 -0.47 -12.69 -13.50
C SER A 65 -0.18 -12.61 -12.00
N LEU A 66 0.11 -11.40 -11.48
CA LEU A 66 0.26 -11.17 -10.05
C LEU A 66 -1.07 -11.36 -9.30
N LEU A 67 -2.17 -10.76 -9.77
CA LEU A 67 -3.50 -10.88 -9.16
C LEU A 67 -4.03 -12.31 -9.22
N ALA A 68 -3.83 -13.00 -10.35
CA ALA A 68 -4.22 -14.40 -10.53
C ALA A 68 -3.41 -15.38 -9.66
N SER A 69 -2.35 -14.91 -9.00
CA SER A 69 -1.45 -15.78 -8.23
C SER A 69 -2.01 -16.17 -6.84
N GLY A 70 -3.14 -15.60 -6.41
CA GLY A 70 -3.73 -15.88 -5.10
C GLY A 70 -3.07 -15.06 -3.99
N LEU A 71 -3.34 -13.76 -3.99
CA LEU A 71 -2.84 -12.82 -3.00
C LEU A 71 -3.84 -12.65 -1.85
N ASP A 72 -3.33 -12.35 -0.65
CA ASP A 72 -4.14 -11.93 0.50
C ASP A 72 -4.26 -10.41 0.60
N GLY A 73 -3.48 -9.66 -0.18
CA GLY A 73 -3.52 -8.20 -0.24
C GLY A 73 -2.62 -7.63 -1.32
N LEU A 74 -2.93 -6.42 -1.77
CA LEU A 74 -2.23 -5.72 -2.84
C LEU A 74 -1.62 -4.40 -2.34
N VAL A 75 -0.37 -4.15 -2.68
CA VAL A 75 0.36 -2.91 -2.44
C VAL A 75 0.65 -2.25 -3.77
N ILE A 76 0.22 -0.99 -3.95
CA ILE A 76 0.43 -0.21 -5.16
C ILE A 76 1.41 0.92 -4.84
N ALA A 77 2.57 0.91 -5.47
CA ALA A 77 3.64 1.90 -5.33
C ALA A 77 4.17 2.36 -6.70
N THR A 78 3.27 2.48 -7.68
CA THR A 78 3.54 2.91 -9.05
C THR A 78 3.50 4.44 -9.21
N GLY A 79 3.57 4.93 -10.45
CA GLY A 79 3.25 6.32 -10.74
C GLY A 79 1.77 6.62 -10.49
N THR A 80 1.48 7.83 -10.01
CA THR A 80 0.14 8.26 -9.60
C THR A 80 -0.97 7.99 -10.62
N GLY A 81 -0.69 8.18 -11.92
CA GLY A 81 -1.69 8.00 -12.98
C GLY A 81 -2.21 6.56 -13.11
N THR A 82 -1.46 5.56 -12.62
CA THR A 82 -1.87 4.15 -12.68
C THR A 82 -2.57 3.69 -11.41
N HIS A 83 -2.66 4.50 -10.36
CA HIS A 83 -3.31 4.12 -9.11
C HIS A 83 -4.80 3.79 -9.29
N PRO A 84 -5.65 4.60 -9.97
CA PRO A 84 -7.07 4.30 -10.11
C PRO A 84 -7.38 2.91 -10.69
N PRO A 85 -6.86 2.53 -11.87
CA PRO A 85 -7.16 1.21 -12.43
C PRO A 85 -6.59 0.06 -11.58
N LEU A 86 -5.45 0.25 -10.90
CA LEU A 86 -4.87 -0.78 -10.02
C LEU A 86 -5.67 -0.97 -8.73
N ILE A 87 -6.21 0.11 -8.16
CA ILE A 87 -7.12 0.03 -7.01
C ILE A 87 -8.38 -0.73 -7.40
N GLN A 88 -8.97 -0.40 -8.54
CA GLN A 88 -10.16 -1.08 -9.05
C GLN A 88 -9.90 -2.57 -9.24
N ALA A 89 -8.79 -2.93 -9.88
CA ALA A 89 -8.41 -4.34 -10.09
C ALA A 89 -8.24 -5.12 -8.77
N GLY A 90 -7.64 -4.52 -7.74
CA GLY A 90 -7.52 -5.14 -6.42
C GLY A 90 -8.88 -5.31 -5.73
N VAL A 91 -9.77 -4.32 -5.85
CA VAL A 91 -11.14 -4.42 -5.32
C VAL A 91 -11.94 -5.50 -6.04
N ASP A 92 -11.84 -5.60 -7.37
CA ASP A 92 -12.54 -6.62 -8.15
C ASP A 92 -12.00 -8.03 -7.85
N ALA A 93 -10.71 -8.14 -7.52
CA ALA A 93 -10.13 -9.38 -7.01
C ALA A 93 -10.57 -9.74 -5.58
N GLY A 94 -11.32 -8.86 -4.90
CA GLY A 94 -11.86 -9.10 -3.56
C GLY A 94 -10.80 -9.06 -2.45
N ILE A 95 -9.65 -8.44 -2.69
CA ILE A 95 -8.54 -8.38 -1.72
C ILE A 95 -8.35 -6.96 -1.16
N PRO A 96 -7.88 -6.81 0.10
CA PRO A 96 -7.50 -5.53 0.64
C PRO A 96 -6.38 -4.86 -0.17
N VAL A 97 -6.51 -3.56 -0.40
CA VAL A 97 -5.55 -2.76 -1.18
C VAL A 97 -4.93 -1.68 -0.32
N PHE A 98 -3.61 -1.59 -0.32
CA PHE A 98 -2.85 -0.43 0.12
C PHE A 98 -2.33 0.31 -1.12
N CYS A 99 -2.62 1.61 -1.26
CA CYS A 99 -2.14 2.42 -2.36
C CYS A 99 -1.32 3.60 -1.86
N GLU A 100 -0.14 3.81 -2.44
CA GLU A 100 0.62 5.03 -2.21
C GLU A 100 -0.15 6.28 -2.61
N LYS A 101 0.20 7.39 -1.96
CA LYS A 101 -0.43 8.69 -2.21
C LYS A 101 0.26 9.42 -3.38
N PRO A 102 -0.49 10.25 -4.14
CA PRO A 102 -1.93 10.49 -4.04
C PRO A 102 -2.76 9.43 -4.79
N VAL A 103 -4.08 9.39 -4.52
CA VAL A 103 -5.01 8.40 -5.13
C VAL A 103 -5.07 8.53 -6.65
N ALA A 104 -5.04 9.76 -7.16
CA ALA A 104 -5.02 10.08 -8.57
C ALA A 104 -4.30 11.43 -8.78
N MET A 105 -4.21 11.87 -10.04
CA MET A 105 -3.53 13.12 -10.41
C MET A 105 -4.28 14.37 -9.93
N ASN A 106 -5.61 14.27 -9.79
CA ASN A 106 -6.47 15.36 -9.34
C ASN A 106 -7.70 14.82 -8.60
N VAL A 107 -8.51 15.73 -8.04
CA VAL A 107 -9.72 15.38 -7.29
C VAL A 107 -10.80 14.77 -8.18
N ALA A 108 -10.97 15.27 -9.40
CA ALA A 108 -11.97 14.77 -10.34
C ALA A 108 -11.75 13.29 -10.68
N ASP A 109 -10.50 12.85 -10.72
CA ASP A 109 -10.14 11.44 -10.93
C ASP A 109 -10.20 10.60 -9.65
N SER A 110 -10.12 11.24 -8.47
CA SER A 110 -10.12 10.54 -7.17
C SER A 110 -11.54 10.18 -6.69
N LEU A 111 -12.54 11.03 -6.98
CA LEU A 111 -13.94 10.80 -6.55
C LEU A 111 -14.54 9.51 -7.16
N PRO A 112 -14.40 9.24 -8.47
CA PRO A 112 -14.90 8.00 -9.06
C PRO A 112 -14.28 6.74 -8.43
N VAL A 113 -13.01 6.80 -8.01
CA VAL A 113 -12.36 5.67 -7.32
C VAL A 113 -13.02 5.42 -5.97
N LEU A 114 -13.32 6.47 -5.21
CA LEU A 114 -14.00 6.34 -3.92
C LEU A 114 -15.39 5.71 -4.08
N ASP A 115 -16.17 6.19 -5.04
CA ASP A 115 -17.51 5.67 -5.32
C ASP A 115 -17.45 4.20 -5.76
N TYR A 116 -16.46 3.86 -6.61
CA TYR A 116 -16.21 2.49 -7.05
C TYR A 116 -15.95 1.53 -5.89
N VAL A 117 -15.03 1.92 -5.01
CA VAL A 117 -14.63 1.13 -3.83
C VAL A 117 -15.83 0.92 -2.90
N ARG A 118 -16.60 1.99 -2.63
CA ARG A 118 -17.79 1.93 -1.77
C ARG A 118 -18.87 1.03 -2.34
N ALA A 119 -19.18 1.16 -3.63
CA ALA A 119 -20.22 0.37 -4.29
C ALA A 119 -19.93 -1.15 -4.26
N ARG A 120 -18.66 -1.54 -4.15
CA ARG A 120 -18.20 -2.93 -4.12
C ARG A 120 -17.81 -3.44 -2.74
N GLY A 121 -17.90 -2.59 -1.71
CA GLY A 121 -17.45 -2.94 -0.36
C GLY A 121 -15.94 -3.21 -0.26
N GLY A 122 -15.15 -2.63 -1.15
CA GLY A 122 -13.70 -2.82 -1.18
C GLY A 122 -13.00 -2.24 0.06
N THR A 123 -11.96 -2.92 0.55
CA THR A 123 -11.12 -2.42 1.65
C THR A 123 -9.87 -1.77 1.06
N VAL A 124 -9.80 -0.43 1.10
CA VAL A 124 -8.68 0.34 0.53
C VAL A 124 -8.10 1.30 1.56
N GLN A 125 -6.79 1.24 1.76
CA GLN A 125 -6.02 2.18 2.58
C GLN A 125 -5.07 2.99 1.70
N ILE A 126 -5.07 4.31 1.90
CA ILE A 126 -4.12 5.21 1.24
C ILE A 126 -2.92 5.48 2.16
N GLY A 127 -1.72 5.43 1.58
CA GLY A 127 -0.43 5.55 2.26
C GLY A 127 -0.10 6.94 2.81
N HIS A 128 -0.95 7.48 3.70
CA HIS A 128 -0.64 8.68 4.49
C HIS A 128 0.24 8.32 5.71
N GLN A 129 1.44 7.82 5.47
CA GLN A 129 2.34 7.24 6.47
C GLN A 129 2.62 8.15 7.68
N ARG A 130 2.66 9.49 7.49
CA ARG A 130 2.88 10.44 8.59
C ARG A 130 1.78 10.44 9.65
N ARG A 131 0.58 9.95 9.34
CA ARG A 131 -0.50 9.78 10.34
C ARG A 131 -0.16 8.75 11.41
N PHE A 132 0.77 7.84 11.12
CA PHE A 132 1.20 6.77 12.03
C PHE A 132 2.54 7.05 12.70
N ASP A 133 3.16 8.22 12.45
CA ASP A 133 4.32 8.65 13.22
C ASP A 133 3.89 8.82 14.70
N PRO A 134 4.65 8.27 15.67
CA PRO A 134 4.38 8.46 17.09
C PRO A 134 4.17 9.93 17.47
N ALA A 135 4.90 10.87 16.85
CA ALA A 135 4.73 12.29 17.09
C ALA A 135 3.34 12.80 16.65
N THR A 136 2.92 12.44 15.43
CA THR A 136 1.59 12.80 14.89
C THR A 136 0.47 12.13 15.68
N SER A 137 0.65 10.86 16.05
CA SER A 137 -0.33 10.10 16.84
C SER A 137 -0.53 10.70 18.23
N ARG A 138 0.56 11.14 18.87
CA ARG A 138 0.53 11.85 20.17
C ARG A 138 -0.14 13.22 20.06
N LEU A 139 0.10 13.96 18.97
CA LEU A 139 -0.57 15.24 18.71
C LEU A 139 -2.07 15.03 18.50
N SER A 140 -2.46 14.04 17.69
CA SER A 140 -3.87 13.69 17.44
C SER A 140 -4.60 13.26 18.71
N ALA A 141 -3.92 12.51 19.60
CA ALA A 141 -4.50 12.08 20.88
C ALA A 141 -4.65 13.22 21.90
N ARG A 142 -3.85 14.30 21.74
CA ARG A 142 -3.90 15.50 22.60
C ARG A 142 -4.86 16.56 22.07
N SER A 143 -5.21 16.52 20.80
CA SER A 143 -6.20 17.41 20.18
C SER A 143 -7.63 16.97 20.50
N THR A 144 -8.02 17.02 21.77
CA THR A 144 -9.40 17.35 22.15
C THR A 144 -9.65 18.84 21.85
N PRO A 145 -10.86 19.26 21.45
CA PRO A 145 -11.07 20.63 20.97
C PRO A 145 -10.79 21.66 22.08
N ALA A 146 -9.89 22.59 21.77
CA ALA A 146 -9.73 23.94 22.33
C ALA A 146 -9.00 24.19 23.68
N SER A 147 -8.57 23.23 24.50
CA SER A 147 -7.95 23.60 25.80
C SER A 147 -6.42 23.70 25.81
N TRP A 148 -5.70 22.88 25.05
CA TRP A 148 -4.22 22.81 25.13
C TRP A 148 -3.49 23.75 24.16
N ALA A 149 -3.98 23.90 22.93
CA ALA A 149 -3.25 24.60 21.87
C ALA A 149 -3.67 26.08 21.71
N GLY A 150 -4.68 26.55 22.46
CA GLY A 150 -5.30 27.84 22.21
C GLY A 150 -5.88 27.95 20.78
N PHE A 151 -5.89 29.16 20.22
CA PHE A 151 -6.30 29.39 18.83
C PHE A 151 -5.18 28.97 17.86
N ILE A 152 -5.54 28.17 16.86
CA ILE A 152 -4.64 27.84 15.76
C ILE A 152 -4.58 29.06 14.82
N HIS A 153 -3.56 29.89 14.98
CA HIS A 153 -3.25 30.94 14.02
C HIS A 153 -2.48 30.34 12.85
N CYS A 154 -3.07 30.30 11.66
CA CYS A 154 -2.39 30.00 10.41
C CYS A 154 -2.14 31.33 9.71
N ALA A 155 -0.91 31.84 9.75
CA ALA A 155 -0.55 33.01 8.94
C ALA A 155 -0.46 32.56 7.46
N PRO A 156 -1.01 33.36 6.52
CA PRO A 156 -0.98 33.03 5.09
C PRO A 156 0.44 32.93 4.52
#